data_AF-A0A1H0DY43-F1
#
_entry.id   AF-A0A1H0DY43-F1
#
_cell.length_a   1.000
_cell.length_b   1.000
_cell.length_c   1.000
_cell.angle_alpha   90.00
_cell.angle_beta   90.00
_cell.angle_gamma   90.00
#
_symmetry.space_group_name_H-M   'P 1'
#
loop_
_entity.id
_entity.type
_entity.pdbx_description
1 polymer ?
#
loop_
_entity_poly.entity_id
_entity_poly.type
_entity_poly.pdbx_seq_one_letter_code
_entity_poly.pdbx_strand_id
1 'polypeptide(L)' 'MFGIPGDKLVYILPLLILPILPNLWAIVHIFKRDFNTPQEKMIWLGLAVFVPVIGGLAYVFVGRKRAKRC' A
#
# COMPACT_ATOMS: atom_id res chain seq x y z
N MET A 1 24.24 14.54 16.53
CA MET A 1 22.84 14.45 16.09
C MET A 1 22.86 14.47 14.57
N PHE A 2 22.54 13.33 13.92
CA PHE A 2 22.50 13.04 12.46
C PHE A 2 23.39 13.87 11.52
N GLY A 3 24.65 13.44 11.34
CA GLY A 3 25.53 13.91 10.25
C GLY A 3 25.28 13.13 8.96
N ILE A 4 24.15 13.37 8.28
CA ILE A 4 23.82 12.70 7.01
C ILE A 4 24.31 13.58 5.84
N PRO A 5 25.23 13.08 4.99
CA PRO A 5 25.64 13.77 3.76
C PRO A 5 24.44 13.97 2.84
N GLY A 6 24.30 15.15 2.23
CA GLY A 6 23.16 15.48 1.36
C GLY A 6 22.99 14.48 0.19
N ASP A 7 24.10 13.92 -0.27
CA ASP A 7 24.20 12.87 -1.28
C ASP A 7 23.54 11.53 -0.88
N LYS A 8 23.34 11.25 0.41
CA LYS A 8 22.63 10.05 0.88
C LYS A 8 21.10 10.25 0.94
N LEU A 9 20.62 11.48 1.08
CA LEU A 9 19.19 11.79 1.12
C LEU A 9 18.49 11.44 -0.20
N VAL A 10 19.19 11.61 -1.32
CA VAL A 10 18.69 11.27 -2.67
C VAL A 10 18.32 9.79 -2.79
N TYR A 11 18.98 8.89 -2.05
CA TYR A 11 18.68 7.46 -2.08
C TYR A 11 17.65 7.05 -1.03
N ILE A 12 17.69 7.68 0.15
CA ILE A 12 16.80 7.36 1.27
C ILE A 12 15.37 7.80 0.97
N LEU A 13 15.20 8.96 0.34
CA LEU A 13 13.89 9.54 0.05
C LEU A 13 13.04 8.66 -0.89
N PRO A 14 13.52 8.22 -2.07
CA PRO A 14 12.76 7.30 -2.92
C PRO A 14 12.60 5.93 -2.27
N LEU A 15 13.57 5.45 -1.47
CA LEU A 15 13.42 4.18 -0.76
C LEU A 15 12.26 4.20 0.24
N LEU A 16 11.98 5.34 0.87
CA LEU A 16 10.80 5.53 1.71
C LEU A 16 9.52 5.76 0.89
N ILE A 17 9.58 6.58 -0.16
CA ILE A 17 8.40 6.95 -0.95
C ILE A 17 7.87 5.78 -1.79
N LEU A 18 8.76 4.97 -2.35
CA LEU A 18 8.44 3.86 -3.24
C LEU A 18 7.47 2.83 -2.62
N PRO A 19 7.60 2.42 -1.34
CA PRO A 19 6.60 1.58 -0.68
C PRO A 19 5.36 2.33 -0.18
N ILE A 20 5.48 3.62 0.16
CA ILE A 20 4.38 4.42 0.72
C ILE A 20 3.32 4.73 -0.34
N LEU A 21 3.74 5.12 -1.55
CA LEU A 21 2.83 5.44 -2.66
C LEU A 21 1.85 4.29 -3.01
N PRO A 22 2.29 3.05 -3.26
CA PRO A 22 1.39 1.95 -3.56
C PRO A 22 0.56 1.53 -2.35
N ASN A 23 1.06 1.73 -1.13
CA ASN A 23 0.31 1.44 0.09
C ASN A 23 -0.90 2.37 0.25
N LEU A 24 -0.69 3.69 0.13
CA LEU A 24 -1.76 4.68 0.18
C LEU A 24 -2.75 4.50 -0.98
N TRP A 25 -2.24 4.23 -2.19
CA TRP A 25 -3.07 3.94 -3.35
C TRP A 25 -3.93 2.68 -3.15
N ALA A 26 -3.37 1.62 -2.54
CA ALA A 26 -4.10 0.41 -2.23
C ALA A 26 -5.27 0.69 -1.28
N ILE A 27 -5.07 1.48 -0.22
CA ILE A 27 -6.13 1.86 0.73
C ILE A 27 -7.25 2.61 0.01
N VAL A 28 -6.91 3.64 -0.76
CA VAL A 28 -7.92 4.40 -1.54
C VAL A 28 -8.66 3.50 -2.52
N HIS A 29 -7.97 2.58 -3.18
CA HIS A 29 -8.58 1.65 -4.12
C HIS A 29 -9.47 0.62 -3.42
N ILE A 30 -9.11 0.15 -2.21
CA ILE A 30 -9.98 -0.69 -1.35
C ILE A 30 -11.24 0.06 -0.96
N PHE A 31 -11.13 1.35 -0.61
CA PHE A 31 -12.30 2.16 -0.28
C PHE A 31 -13.22 2.39 -1.47
N LYS A 32 -12.64 2.67 -2.65
CA LYS A 32 -13.39 2.95 -3.89
C LYS A 32 -13.99 1.73 -4.58
N ARG A 33 -13.51 0.52 -4.29
CA ARG A 33 -14.04 -0.72 -4.86
C ARG A 33 -14.96 -1.41 -3.87
N ASP A 34 -16.04 -1.97 -4.37
CA ASP A 34 -16.83 -2.92 -3.63
C ASP A 34 -16.25 -4.33 -3.74
N PHE A 35 -16.22 -5.01 -2.59
CA PHE A 35 -15.82 -6.40 -2.50
C PHE A 35 -17.07 -7.25 -2.35
N ASN A 36 -16.95 -8.52 -2.75
CA ASN A 36 -18.07 -9.44 -2.71
C ASN A 36 -18.57 -9.69 -1.28
N THR A 37 -17.67 -9.54 -0.29
CA THR A 37 -18.01 -9.57 1.13
C THR A 37 -17.34 -8.42 1.88
N PRO A 38 -18.01 -7.82 2.89
CA PRO A 38 -17.42 -6.77 3.72
C PRO A 38 -16.19 -7.27 4.53
N GLN A 39 -16.15 -8.56 4.86
CA GLN A 39 -15.01 -9.18 5.52
C GLN A 39 -13.75 -9.18 4.64
N GLU A 40 -13.86 -9.49 3.34
CA GLU A 40 -12.71 -9.40 2.42
C GLU A 40 -12.17 -7.97 2.36
N LYS A 41 -13.05 -6.95 2.33
CA LYS A 41 -12.64 -5.55 2.36
C LYS A 41 -11.81 -5.21 3.60
N MET A 42 -12.26 -5.67 4.78
CA MET A 42 -11.57 -5.43 6.05
C MET A 42 -10.22 -6.16 6.13
N ILE A 43 -10.11 -7.39 5.59
CA ILE A 43 -8.84 -8.13 5.56
C ILE A 43 -7.81 -7.40 4.68
N TRP A 44 -8.21 -6.98 3.47
CA TRP A 44 -7.31 -6.22 2.59
C TRP A 44 -6.91 -4.86 3.18
N LEU A 45 -7.85 -4.18 3.84
CA LEU A 45 -7.58 -2.93 4.54
C LEU A 45 -6.59 -3.15 5.70
N GLY A 46 -6.83 -4.17 6.54
CA GLY A 46 -5.96 -4.53 7.65
C GLY A 46 -4.56 -4.90 7.18
N LEU A 47 -4.43 -5.72 6.14
CA LEU A 47 -3.14 -6.06 5.56
C LEU A 47 -2.39 -4.83 5.04
N ALA A 48 -3.08 -3.89 4.39
CA ALA A 48 -2.47 -2.65 3.91
C ALA A 48 -2.00 -1.74 5.07
N VAL A 49 -2.73 -1.69 6.18
CA VAL A 49 -2.43 -0.82 7.34
C VAL A 49 -1.38 -1.43 8.28
N PHE A 50 -1.53 -2.71 8.65
CA PHE A 50 -0.65 -3.38 9.62
C PHE A 50 0.66 -3.89 9.02
N VAL A 51 0.67 -4.22 7.73
CA VAL A 51 1.88 -4.70 7.04
C VAL A 51 2.09 -3.84 5.79
N PRO A 52 2.52 -2.57 5.96
CA PRO A 52 2.82 -1.72 4.83
C PRO A 52 3.91 -2.35 3.96
N VAL A 53 3.94 -2.01 2.68
CA VAL A 53 4.73 -2.71 1.62
C VAL A 53 4.14 -4.07 1.22
N ILE A 54 4.13 -5.07 2.11
CA ILE A 54 3.70 -6.44 1.77
C ILE A 54 2.19 -6.48 1.51
N GLY A 55 1.38 -5.85 2.36
CA GLY A 55 -0.07 -5.77 2.16
C GLY A 55 -0.44 -4.97 0.91
N GLY A 56 0.31 -3.91 0.60
CA GLY A 56 0.16 -3.14 -0.64
C GLY A 56 0.50 -3.97 -1.88
N LEU A 57 1.62 -4.69 -1.87
CA LEU A 57 2.03 -5.59 -2.95
C LEU A 57 1.00 -6.73 -3.15
N ALA A 58 0.62 -7.42 -2.07
CA ALA A 58 -0.39 -8.47 -2.11
C ALA A 58 -1.73 -7.95 -2.66
N TYR A 59 -2.12 -6.73 -2.30
CA TYR A 59 -3.30 -6.09 -2.85
C TYR A 59 -3.17 -5.78 -4.35
N VAL A 60 -2.04 -5.25 -4.80
CA VAL A 60 -1.80 -4.93 -6.21
C VAL A 60 -1.85 -6.20 -7.08
N PHE A 61 -1.24 -7.30 -6.64
CA PHE A 61 -1.18 -8.54 -7.41
C PHE A 61 -2.44 -9.41 -7.32
N VAL A 62 -3.05 -9.52 -6.13
CA VAL A 62 -4.15 -10.45 -5.85
C VAL A 62 -5.46 -9.70 -5.57
N GLY A 63 -5.42 -8.70 -4.69
CA GLY A 63 -6.59 -7.92 -4.28
C GLY A 63 -7.25 -7.18 -5.44
N ARG A 64 -6.48 -6.63 -6.39
CA ARG A 64 -7.00 -5.91 -7.57
C ARG A 64 -7.82 -6.80 -8.52
N LYS A 65 -7.50 -8.10 -8.59
CA LYS A 65 -8.27 -9.09 -9.39
C LYS A 65 -9.57 -9.49 -8.70
N ARG A 66 -9.60 -9.47 -7.37
CA ARG A 66 -10.79 -9.76 -6.56
C ARG A 66 -11.73 -8.57 -6.39
N ALA A 67 -11.19 -7.35 -6.45
CA ALA A 67 -11.94 -6.12 -6.41
C ALA A 67 -12.79 -6.01 -7.70
N LYS A 68 -14.10 -6.27 -7.61
CA LYS A 68 -15.01 -6.12 -8.74
C LYS A 68 -15.06 -4.64 -9.15
N ARG A 69 -15.09 -4.35 -10.45
CA ARG A 69 -15.44 -2.99 -10.90
C ARG A 69 -16.91 -2.79 -10.55
N CYS A 70 -17.23 -1.66 -9.93
CA CYS A 70 -18.58 -1.12 -9.98
C CYS A 70 -18.92 -0.80 -11.45
#